data_AF-A0A9R0SV69-F1
#
_entry.id   AF-A0A9R0SV69-F1
#
_cell.length_a   1.000
_cell.length_b   1.000
_cell.length_c   1.000
_cell.angle_alpha   90.00
_cell.angle_beta   90.00
_cell.angle_gamma   90.00
#
_symmetry.space_group_name_H-M   'P 1'
#
loop_
_entity.id
_entity.type
_entity.pdbx_description
1 polymer ?
#
loop_
_entity_poly.entity_id
_entity_poly.type
_entity_poly.pdbx_seq_one_letter_code
_entity_poly.pdbx_strand_id
1 'polypeptide(L)'
;MARLNAIVRSLPSVETLGCTTVICSDKTGTLTTNMMSVSKVCVVRSVHQRPITDEYSISGTTFAPDGFIYDASENQLEFPPQSPCLLHIAMCSALCNESTLQYNPDKKSYEKIGESTEVALRVLVEKVGLPGFDSMPSALNMLTKHERASYCNHYWENQFRKVIFLYLLALIY
;
A
#
# COMPACT_ATOMS: atom_id res chain seq x y z
N MET A 1 32.29 13.88 -1.44
CA MET A 1 31.09 13.45 -2.21
C MET A 1 30.71 12.00 -1.96
N ALA A 2 31.64 11.02 -1.99
CA ALA A 2 31.30 9.61 -1.73
C ALA A 2 30.62 9.34 -0.36
N ARG A 3 31.05 10.01 0.72
CA ARG A 3 30.38 9.95 2.03
C ARG A 3 28.94 10.49 2.05
N LEU A 4 28.53 11.20 1.01
CA LEU A 4 27.19 11.76 0.82
C LEU A 4 26.43 11.01 -0.30
N ASN A 5 26.75 9.74 -0.52
CA ASN A 5 26.14 8.89 -1.56
C ASN A 5 26.31 9.41 -3.00
N ALA A 6 27.29 10.27 -3.26
CA ALA A 6 27.60 10.79 -4.60
C ALA A 6 28.93 10.21 -5.11
N ILE A 7 28.83 9.28 -6.07
CA ILE A 7 29.99 8.65 -6.72
C ILE A 7 30.39 9.50 -7.94
N VAL A 8 31.47 10.26 -7.79
CA VAL A 8 32.04 11.08 -8.87
C VAL A 8 32.90 10.19 -9.76
N ARG A 9 32.53 10.09 -11.04
CA ARG A 9 33.30 9.30 -12.03
C ARG A 9 34.39 10.11 -12.75
N SER A 10 34.30 11.44 -12.72
CA SER A 10 35.23 12.35 -13.38
C SER A 10 35.49 13.58 -12.49
N LEU A 11 36.74 13.86 -12.16
CA LEU A 11 37.15 14.97 -11.28
C LEU A 11 36.69 16.35 -11.80
N PRO A 12 36.79 16.67 -13.11
CA PRO A 12 36.26 17.92 -13.67
C PRO A 12 34.76 18.16 -13.41
N SER A 13 33.96 17.11 -13.24
CA SER A 13 32.51 17.24 -13.01
C SER A 13 32.17 17.88 -11.67
N VAL A 14 33.09 17.86 -10.70
CA VAL A 14 32.88 18.47 -9.37
C VAL A 14 32.80 19.99 -9.48
N GLU A 15 33.63 20.60 -10.34
CA GLU A 15 33.67 22.04 -10.56
C GLU A 15 32.45 22.50 -11.37
N THR A 16 32.08 21.77 -12.43
CA THR A 16 30.89 22.07 -13.25
C THR A 16 29.59 21.97 -12.45
N LEU A 17 29.50 21.06 -11.48
CA LEU A 17 28.32 20.95 -10.61
C LEU A 17 28.09 22.22 -9.78
N GLY A 18 29.17 22.94 -9.41
CA GLY A 18 29.09 24.21 -8.67
C GLY A 18 28.48 25.37 -9.47
N CYS A 19 28.51 25.30 -10.81
CA CYS A 19 27.96 26.32 -11.71
C CYS A 19 26.63 25.90 -12.36
N THR A 20 26.00 24.82 -11.91
CA THR A 20 24.76 24.31 -12.49
C THR A 20 23.57 25.21 -12.13
N THR A 21 22.86 25.72 -13.14
CA THR A 21 21.68 26.60 -12.95
C THR A 21 20.34 25.90 -13.18
N VAL A 22 20.34 24.71 -13.80
CA VAL A 22 19.14 23.91 -14.09
C VAL A 22 19.41 22.45 -13.73
N ILE A 23 18.51 21.84 -12.96
CA ILE A 23 18.56 20.41 -12.61
C ILE A 23 17.35 19.73 -13.23
N CYS A 24 17.60 18.86 -14.22
CA CYS A 24 16.59 17.93 -14.73
C CYS A 24 16.67 16.65 -13.92
N SER A 25 15.60 16.30 -13.21
CA SER A 25 15.52 15.09 -12.40
C SER A 25 14.39 14.21 -12.90
N ASP A 26 14.60 12.90 -12.92
CA ASP A 26 13.55 11.94 -13.19
C ASP A 26 12.61 11.81 -11.96
N LYS A 27 11.34 11.43 -12.17
CA LYS A 27 10.36 11.35 -11.09
C LYS A 27 10.49 10.04 -10.29
N THR A 28 10.45 8.91 -10.98
CA THR A 28 10.29 7.60 -10.34
C THR A 28 11.65 7.03 -9.95
N GLY A 29 11.86 6.76 -8.66
CA GLY A 29 13.15 6.26 -8.17
C GLY A 29 14.20 7.34 -7.91
N THR A 30 13.92 8.62 -8.23
CA THR A 30 14.77 9.76 -7.84
C THR A 30 14.02 10.73 -6.93
N LEU A 31 12.96 11.40 -7.41
CA LEU A 31 12.13 12.27 -6.56
C LEU A 31 11.19 11.48 -5.65
N THR A 32 10.77 10.29 -6.10
CA THR A 32 9.89 9.40 -5.35
C THR A 32 10.57 8.06 -5.10
N THR A 33 10.20 7.40 -4.01
CA THR A 33 10.79 6.12 -3.58
C THR A 33 10.34 4.92 -4.41
N ASN A 34 9.51 5.12 -5.45
CA ASN A 34 8.87 4.05 -6.22
C ASN A 34 8.09 3.03 -5.36
N MET A 35 7.69 3.46 -4.15
CA MET A 35 6.79 2.73 -3.26
C MET A 35 5.40 3.33 -3.41
N MET A 36 4.51 2.60 -4.09
CA MET A 36 3.11 3.00 -4.18
C MET A 36 2.40 2.56 -2.90
N SER A 37 1.58 3.45 -2.35
CA SER A 37 0.76 3.19 -1.16
C SER A 37 -0.62 3.77 -1.39
N VAL A 38 -1.68 3.05 -1.03
CA VAL A 38 -3.03 3.59 -1.02
C VAL A 38 -3.10 4.67 0.05
N SER A 39 -3.40 5.91 -0.34
CA SER A 39 -3.52 7.04 0.59
C SER A 39 -4.95 7.31 1.00
N LYS A 40 -5.91 7.05 0.11
CA LYS A 40 -7.34 7.29 0.32
C LYS A 40 -8.19 6.21 -0.32
N VAL A 41 -9.32 5.91 0.30
CA VAL A 41 -10.35 5.02 -0.24
C VAL A 41 -11.69 5.76 -0.16
N CYS A 42 -12.37 5.88 -1.30
CA CYS A 42 -13.69 6.48 -1.37
C CYS A 42 -14.73 5.40 -1.68
N VAL A 43 -15.82 5.36 -0.92
CA VAL A 43 -16.89 4.37 -1.08
C VAL A 43 -18.25 5.06 -1.18
N VAL A 44 -19.19 4.44 -1.90
CA VAL A 44 -20.56 4.92 -1.98
C VAL A 44 -21.39 4.20 -0.93
N ARG A 45 -21.93 4.94 0.05
CA ARG A 45 -22.75 4.38 1.15
C ARG A 45 -24.22 4.25 0.76
N SER A 46 -24.76 5.22 0.02
CA SER A 46 -26.15 5.21 -0.45
C SER A 46 -26.28 5.99 -1.75
N VAL A 47 -27.18 5.54 -2.60
CA VAL A 47 -27.54 6.19 -3.88
C VAL A 47 -28.98 6.72 -3.87
N HIS A 48 -29.66 6.70 -2.73
CA HIS A 48 -31.05 7.16 -2.63
C HIS A 48 -31.10 8.70 -2.75
N GLN A 49 -31.68 9.18 -3.86
CA GLN A 49 -31.81 10.59 -4.29
C GLN A 49 -30.49 11.31 -4.61
N ARG A 50 -29.51 11.31 -3.71
CA ARG A 50 -28.17 11.88 -3.93
C ARG A 50 -27.11 10.89 -3.43
N PRO A 51 -26.05 10.62 -4.21
CA PRO A 51 -24.99 9.72 -3.77
C PRO A 51 -24.32 10.29 -2.51
N ILE A 52 -24.30 9.47 -1.46
CA ILE A 52 -23.57 9.73 -0.22
C ILE A 52 -22.29 8.90 -0.30
N THR A 53 -21.15 9.59 -0.22
CA THR A 53 -19.82 8.98 -0.29
C THR A 53 -19.11 9.12 1.05
N ASP A 54 -18.38 8.08 1.44
CA ASP A 54 -17.43 8.12 2.54
C ASP A 54 -16.01 8.08 1.99
N GLU A 55 -15.14 8.86 2.62
CA GLU A 55 -13.72 8.86 2.34
C GLU A 55 -12.97 8.41 3.59
N TYR A 56 -12.00 7.54 3.38
CA TYR A 56 -11.09 7.06 4.40
C TYR A 56 -9.67 7.42 4.00
N SER A 57 -8.89 7.94 4.95
CA SER A 57 -7.45 8.21 4.76
C SER A 57 -6.63 7.08 5.37
N ILE A 58 -5.55 6.68 4.70
CA ILE A 58 -4.70 5.56 5.11
C ILE A 58 -3.29 6.07 5.34
N SER A 59 -2.73 5.79 6.52
CA SER A 59 -1.35 6.15 6.82
C SER A 59 -0.33 5.11 6.35
N GLY A 60 0.92 5.54 6.23
CA GLY A 60 2.05 4.71 5.80
C GLY A 60 2.34 4.86 4.30
N THR A 61 3.61 5.16 3.99
CA THR A 61 4.11 5.45 2.63
C THR A 61 5.05 4.38 2.09
N THR A 62 5.15 3.25 2.79
CA THR A 62 5.99 2.11 2.44
C THR A 62 5.12 0.89 2.17
N PHE A 63 5.75 -0.21 1.73
CA PHE A 63 5.07 -1.50 1.62
C PHE A 63 4.92 -2.23 2.95
N ALA A 64 5.32 -1.62 4.08
CA ALA A 64 5.05 -2.23 5.36
C ALA A 64 3.54 -2.22 5.62
N PRO A 65 2.95 -3.34 6.08
CA PRO A 65 1.55 -3.45 6.47
C PRO A 65 1.29 -2.79 7.84
N ASP A 66 2.03 -1.72 8.13
CA ASP A 66 1.93 -0.90 9.32
C ASP A 66 1.20 0.39 8.94
N GLY A 67 0.18 0.75 9.70
CA GLY A 67 -0.62 1.94 9.44
C GLY A 67 -2.01 1.85 10.03
N PHE A 68 -2.69 2.99 9.99
CA PHE A 68 -4.01 3.19 10.53
C PHE A 68 -4.91 3.76 9.43
N ILE A 69 -6.21 3.51 9.57
CA ILE A 69 -7.24 4.05 8.68
C ILE A 69 -8.03 5.08 9.49
N TYR A 70 -8.27 6.23 8.88
CA TYR A 70 -8.98 7.36 9.46
C TYR A 70 -10.25 7.61 8.66
N ASP A 71 -11.33 7.99 9.35
CA ASP A 71 -12.54 8.46 8.70
C ASP A 71 -12.42 9.91 8.19
N ALA A 72 -13.50 10.42 7.58
CA ALA A 72 -13.55 11.79 7.07
C ALA A 72 -13.44 12.87 8.17
N SER A 73 -13.61 12.50 9.44
CA SER A 73 -13.45 13.39 10.60
C SER A 73 -12.06 13.24 11.26
N GLU A 74 -11.13 12.56 10.58
CA GLU A 74 -9.78 12.26 11.07
C GLU A 74 -9.72 11.36 12.32
N ASN A 75 -10.82 10.68 12.66
CA ASN A 75 -10.82 9.71 13.74
C ASN A 75 -10.25 8.38 13.25
N GLN A 76 -9.33 7.81 14.02
CA GLN A 76 -8.79 6.48 13.74
C GLN A 76 -9.88 5.42 13.91
N LEU A 77 -10.06 4.58 12.89
CA LEU A 77 -10.91 3.40 12.97
C LEU A 77 -10.19 2.30 13.76
N GLU A 78 -10.75 1.93 14.91
CA GLU A 78 -10.25 0.79 15.69
C GLU A 78 -10.53 -0.54 14.98
N PHE A 79 -11.68 -0.64 14.31
CA PHE A 79 -12.15 -1.84 13.61
C PHE A 79 -12.56 -1.58 12.16
N PRO A 80 -11.61 -1.33 11.24
CA PRO A 80 -11.92 -1.13 9.82
C PRO A 80 -12.79 -2.23 9.17
N PRO A 81 -12.64 -3.54 9.51
CA PRO A 81 -13.47 -4.61 8.92
C PRO A 81 -14.96 -4.52 9.26
N GLN A 82 -15.37 -3.72 10.26
CA GLN A 82 -16.78 -3.51 10.58
C GLN A 82 -17.50 -2.70 9.50
N SER A 83 -16.78 -1.87 8.74
CA SER A 83 -17.35 -1.17 7.58
C SER A 83 -17.49 -2.16 6.42
N PRO A 84 -18.72 -2.50 5.98
CA PRO A 84 -18.90 -3.47 4.90
C PRO A 84 -18.21 -3.01 3.62
N CYS A 85 -18.21 -1.71 3.32
CA CYS A 85 -17.59 -1.18 2.12
C CYS A 85 -16.06 -1.38 2.12
N LEU A 86 -15.38 -1.08 3.24
CA LEU A 86 -13.94 -1.32 3.37
C LEU A 86 -13.60 -2.80 3.30
N LEU A 87 -14.40 -3.64 3.95
CA LEU A 87 -14.24 -5.09 3.91
C LEU A 87 -14.35 -5.63 2.48
N HIS A 88 -15.37 -5.23 1.72
CA HIS A 88 -15.52 -5.64 0.32
C HIS A 88 -14.39 -5.14 -0.57
N ILE A 89 -13.91 -3.91 -0.37
CA ILE A 89 -12.73 -3.41 -1.10
C ILE A 89 -11.50 -4.24 -0.78
N ALA A 90 -11.27 -4.58 0.49
CA ALA A 90 -10.15 -5.44 0.89
C ALA A 90 -10.27 -6.83 0.26
N MET A 91 -11.46 -7.45 0.29
CA MET A 91 -11.71 -8.74 -0.36
C MET A 91 -11.43 -8.69 -1.87
N CYS A 92 -11.99 -7.70 -2.58
CA CYS A 92 -11.74 -7.52 -4.01
C CYS A 92 -10.26 -7.29 -4.31
N SER A 93 -9.59 -6.47 -3.50
CA SER A 93 -8.15 -6.16 -3.63
C SER A 93 -7.25 -7.38 -3.41
N ALA A 94 -7.64 -8.31 -2.53
CA ALA A 94 -6.94 -9.56 -2.32
C ALA A 94 -7.15 -10.55 -3.47
N LEU A 95 -8.39 -10.68 -3.96
CA LEU A 95 -8.76 -11.70 -4.94
C LEU A 95 -8.36 -11.31 -6.37
N CYS A 96 -8.55 -10.05 -6.75
CA CYS A 96 -8.26 -9.52 -8.09
C CYS A 96 -6.81 -9.05 -8.24
N ASN A 97 -5.85 -9.82 -7.72
CA ASN A 97 -4.46 -9.41 -7.61
C ASN A 97 -3.52 -10.63 -7.71
N GLU A 98 -2.41 -10.50 -8.43
CA GLU A 98 -1.37 -11.55 -8.57
C GLU A 98 -0.07 -11.18 -7.88
N SER A 99 0.13 -9.91 -7.58
CA SER A 99 1.29 -9.44 -6.87
C SER A 99 1.30 -9.92 -5.43
N THR A 100 2.51 -10.05 -4.88
CA THR A 100 2.76 -10.54 -3.53
C THR A 100 3.72 -9.62 -2.79
N LEU A 101 3.58 -9.61 -1.47
CA LEU A 101 4.45 -8.88 -0.56
C LEU A 101 5.32 -9.87 0.20
N GLN A 102 6.63 -9.68 0.19
CA GLN A 102 7.56 -10.54 0.90
C GLN A 102 8.39 -9.74 1.90
N TYR A 103 8.62 -10.29 3.08
CA TYR A 103 9.55 -9.69 4.03
C TYR A 103 10.97 -10.21 3.79
N ASN A 104 11.92 -9.31 3.52
CA ASN A 104 13.33 -9.65 3.38
C ASN A 104 14.06 -9.47 4.73
N PRO A 105 14.53 -10.55 5.38
CA PRO A 105 15.16 -10.47 6.70
C PRO A 105 16.52 -9.76 6.66
N ASP A 106 17.26 -9.84 5.55
CA ASP A 106 18.60 -9.25 5.42
C ASP A 106 18.53 -7.72 5.34
N LYS A 107 17.58 -7.21 4.55
CA LYS A 107 17.32 -5.77 4.40
C LYS A 107 16.41 -5.20 5.48
N LYS A 108 15.77 -6.08 6.28
CA LYS A 108 14.75 -5.74 7.29
C LYS A 108 13.59 -4.90 6.72
N SER A 109 13.24 -5.15 5.47
CA SER A 109 12.23 -4.39 4.72
C SER A 109 11.27 -5.30 3.97
N TYR A 110 10.05 -4.81 3.76
CA TYR A 110 9.11 -5.47 2.87
C TYR A 110 9.43 -5.12 1.41
N GLU A 111 9.51 -6.14 0.57
CA GLU A 111 9.79 -6.05 -0.85
C GLU A 111 8.56 -6.46 -1.65
N LYS A 112 8.33 -5.73 -2.76
CA LYS A 112 7.25 -6.03 -3.71
C LYS A 112 7.68 -7.12 -4.69
N ILE A 113 6.77 -8.00 -5.04
CA ILE A 113 6.89 -8.95 -6.15
C ILE A 113 5.67 -8.74 -7.05
N GLY A 114 5.89 -8.19 -8.24
CA GLY A 114 4.82 -7.79 -9.18
C GLY A 114 4.69 -6.27 -9.32
N GLU A 115 3.52 -5.79 -9.72
CA GLU A 115 3.27 -4.38 -9.98
C GLU A 115 3.14 -3.56 -8.68
N SER A 116 3.70 -2.35 -8.69
CA SER A 116 3.71 -1.47 -7.50
C SER A 116 2.30 -1.12 -7.02
N THR A 117 1.40 -0.88 -7.97
CA THR A 117 -0.02 -0.58 -7.76
C THR A 117 -0.75 -1.74 -7.10
N GLU A 118 -0.55 -2.95 -7.60
CA GLU A 118 -1.13 -4.16 -7.04
C GLU A 118 -0.59 -4.46 -5.63
N VAL A 119 0.71 -4.33 -5.39
CA VAL A 119 1.26 -4.53 -4.04
C VAL A 119 0.72 -3.48 -3.06
N ALA A 120 0.48 -2.24 -3.50
CA ALA A 120 -0.16 -1.23 -2.65
C ALA A 120 -1.57 -1.68 -2.19
N LEU A 121 -2.34 -2.33 -3.07
CA LEU A 121 -3.64 -2.90 -2.73
C LEU A 121 -3.50 -4.07 -1.76
N ARG A 122 -2.51 -4.96 -1.93
CA ARG A 122 -2.23 -6.05 -0.97
C ARG A 122 -1.93 -5.51 0.43
N VAL A 123 -1.13 -4.45 0.51
CA VAL A 123 -0.81 -3.77 1.77
C VAL A 123 -2.05 -3.14 2.40
N LEU A 124 -2.96 -2.58 1.58
CA LEU A 124 -4.24 -2.08 2.08
C LEU A 124 -5.07 -3.19 2.75
N VAL A 125 -5.16 -4.38 2.15
CA VAL A 125 -5.87 -5.54 2.74
C VAL A 125 -5.31 -5.87 4.12
N GLU A 126 -3.99 -5.89 4.25
CA GLU A 126 -3.31 -6.15 5.52
C GLU A 126 -3.57 -5.04 6.56
N LYS A 127 -3.74 -3.78 6.16
CA LYS A 127 -4.09 -2.66 7.05
C LYS A 127 -5.55 -2.67 7.47
N VAL A 128 -6.46 -3.12 6.60
CA VAL A 128 -7.88 -3.29 6.93
C VAL A 128 -8.06 -4.42 7.93
N GLY A 129 -7.42 -5.57 7.70
CA GLY A 129 -7.54 -6.75 8.55
C GLY A 129 -8.74 -7.65 8.20
N LEU A 130 -9.09 -8.55 9.11
CA LEU A 130 -10.15 -9.56 8.96
C LEU A 130 -11.36 -9.30 9.85
N PRO A 131 -12.58 -9.67 9.42
CA PRO A 131 -13.79 -9.57 10.24
C PRO A 131 -13.82 -10.67 11.31
N GLY A 132 -14.52 -10.44 12.42
CA GLY A 132 -14.78 -11.46 13.45
C GLY A 132 -13.74 -11.58 14.56
N PHE A 133 -12.79 -10.65 14.64
CA PHE A 133 -11.82 -10.56 15.74
C PHE A 133 -11.91 -9.19 16.41
N ASP A 134 -12.18 -9.18 17.72
CA ASP A 134 -12.39 -7.96 18.53
C ASP A 134 -11.12 -7.11 18.74
N SER A 135 -9.99 -7.45 18.14
CA SER A 135 -8.72 -6.72 18.27
C SER A 135 -7.97 -6.54 16.95
N MET A 136 -8.64 -6.73 15.81
CA MET A 136 -8.07 -6.56 14.47
C MET A 136 -8.12 -5.09 14.03
N PRO A 137 -7.05 -4.50 13.45
CA PRO A 137 -5.81 -5.12 12.97
C PRO A 137 -4.70 -5.24 14.02
N SER A 138 -4.86 -4.69 15.23
CA SER A 138 -3.82 -4.68 16.27
C SER A 138 -3.29 -6.07 16.64
N ALA A 139 -4.12 -7.11 16.57
CA ALA A 139 -3.74 -8.51 16.79
C ALA A 139 -2.67 -9.00 15.79
N LEU A 140 -2.63 -8.46 14.57
CA LEU A 140 -1.65 -8.83 13.55
C LEU A 140 -0.22 -8.44 13.95
N ASN A 141 -0.05 -7.49 14.88
CA ASN A 141 1.26 -7.10 15.39
C ASN A 141 1.94 -8.20 16.23
N MET A 142 1.18 -9.23 16.64
CA MET A 142 1.75 -10.40 17.34
C MET A 142 2.38 -11.40 16.38
N LEU A 143 2.09 -11.31 15.07
CA LEU A 143 2.66 -12.19 14.05
C LEU A 143 4.12 -11.82 13.75
N THR A 144 4.86 -12.78 13.23
CA THR A 144 6.18 -12.48 12.69
C THR A 144 6.06 -11.56 11.47
N LYS A 145 7.07 -10.74 11.20
CA LYS A 145 7.06 -9.84 10.02
C LYS A 145 6.90 -10.59 8.69
N HIS A 146 7.35 -11.85 8.64
CA HIS A 146 7.17 -12.71 7.48
C HIS A 146 5.71 -13.11 7.29
N GLU A 147 5.04 -13.59 8.35
CA GLU A 147 3.62 -13.95 8.28
C GLU A 147 2.73 -12.73 8.04
N ARG A 148 3.07 -11.60 8.68
CA ARG A 148 2.36 -10.33 8.57
C ARG A 148 2.25 -9.81 7.13
N ALA A 149 3.19 -10.19 6.26
CA ALA A 149 3.25 -9.72 4.87
C ALA A 149 2.04 -10.15 4.03
N SER A 150 1.43 -11.30 4.33
CA SER A 150 0.39 -11.90 3.50
C SER A 150 -0.73 -12.61 4.27
N TYR A 151 -0.81 -12.41 5.59
CA TYR A 151 -1.78 -13.11 6.43
C TYR A 151 -3.23 -12.89 6.02
N CYS A 152 -3.68 -11.62 5.93
CA CYS A 152 -5.06 -11.31 5.55
C CYS A 152 -5.34 -11.64 4.08
N ASN A 153 -4.35 -11.46 3.22
CA ASN A 153 -4.45 -11.82 1.80
C ASN A 153 -4.67 -13.33 1.61
N HIS A 154 -3.84 -14.17 2.23
CA HIS A 154 -3.98 -15.62 2.17
C HIS A 154 -5.31 -16.10 2.77
N TYR A 155 -5.80 -15.45 3.84
CA TYR A 155 -7.12 -15.76 4.39
C TYR A 155 -8.19 -15.65 3.30
N TRP A 156 -8.27 -14.53 2.59
CA TRP A 156 -9.28 -14.33 1.53
C TRP A 156 -9.09 -15.27 0.36
N GLU A 157 -7.86 -15.51 -0.08
CA GLU A 157 -7.57 -16.44 -1.17
C GLU A 157 -7.96 -17.88 -0.86
N ASN A 158 -7.84 -18.31 0.40
CA ASN A 158 -8.23 -19.66 0.81
C ASN A 158 -9.75 -19.81 0.96
N GLN A 159 -10.50 -18.74 1.21
CA GLN A 159 -11.97 -18.79 1.28
C GLN A 159 -12.62 -18.92 -0.10
N PHE A 160 -11.96 -18.45 -1.16
CA PHE A 160 -12.53 -18.40 -2.50
C PHE A 160 -11.66 -19.12 -3.53
N ARG A 161 -12.24 -20.14 -4.18
CA ARG A 161 -11.59 -20.80 -5.31
C ARG A 161 -11.59 -19.86 -6.52
N LYS A 162 -10.42 -19.42 -6.99
CA LYS A 162 -10.29 -18.65 -8.25
C LYS A 162 -10.74 -19.53 -9.44
N VAL A 163 -11.85 -19.15 -10.09
CA VAL A 163 -12.41 -19.91 -11.23
C VAL A 163 -11.99 -19.30 -12.57
N ILE A 164 -11.99 -17.97 -12.74
CA ILE A 164 -11.55 -17.22 -13.95
C ILE A 164 -11.03 -15.83 -13.52
N PHE A 165 -10.07 -15.28 -14.29
CA PHE A 165 -9.48 -13.95 -14.09
C PHE A 165 -10.33 -12.84 -14.74
N LEU A 166 -10.74 -11.83 -13.97
CA LEU A 166 -11.24 -10.57 -14.52
C LEU A 166 -10.25 -9.48 -14.09
N TYR A 167 -9.47 -8.95 -15.05
CA TYR A 167 -8.61 -7.80 -14.78
C TYR A 167 -9.49 -6.63 -14.32
N LEU A 168 -9.37 -6.22 -13.07
CA LEU A 168 -9.98 -5.01 -12.57
C LEU A 168 -9.18 -3.84 -13.16
N LEU A 169 -9.52 -3.48 -14.39
CA LEU A 169 -8.93 -2.34 -15.10
C LEU A 169 -9.33 -1.10 -14.32
N ALA A 170 -8.48 -0.75 -13.35
CA ALA A 170 -8.59 0.46 -12.57
C ALA A 170 -8.51 1.63 -13.55
N LEU A 171 -9.68 2.18 -13.86
CA LEU A 171 -9.87 3.50 -14.45
C LEU A 171 -9.25 4.53 -13.50
N ILE A 172 -7.93 4.70 -13.62
CA ILE A 172 -7.18 5.82 -13.07
C ILE A 172 -6.57 6.52 -14.29
N TYR A 173 -7.35 7.41 -14.88
CA TYR A 173 -6.87 8.50 -15.71
C TYR A 173 -6.93 9.78 -14.89
#